data_AF-A0A8J3S8J8-F1
#
_entry.id   AF-A0A8J3S8J8-F1
#
_cell.length_a   1.000
_cell.length_b   1.000
_cell.length_c   1.000
_cell.angle_alpha   90.00
_cell.angle_beta   90.00
_cell.angle_gamma   90.00
#
_symmetry.space_group_name_H-M   'P 1'
#
loop_
_entity.id
_entity.type
_entity.pdbx_description
1 polymer ?
#
loop_
_entity_poly.entity_id
_entity_poly.type
_entity_poly.pdbx_seq_one_letter_code
_entity_poly.pdbx_strand_id
1 'polypeptide(L)'
;MRRGEIWTIEGIGRAIGREDRIVLIVSHDALAGSAPMVMVAPIDTAGAAPQTLVTVPIADPLPALLRLDMITAVRRERLRTPRGRLSPEDQERVDIALRTALDL
;
A
#
# COMPACT_ATOMS: atom_id res chain seq x y z
N MET A 1 -2.05 12.50 -3.61
CA MET A 1 -2.54 11.28 -2.96
C MET A 1 -3.70 10.77 -3.76
N ARG A 2 -3.37 9.80 -4.61
CA ARG A 2 -4.30 9.08 -5.48
C ARG A 2 -4.02 7.59 -5.34
N ARG A 3 -5.00 6.78 -5.66
CA ARG A 3 -4.89 5.33 -5.73
C ARG A 3 -3.73 4.93 -6.62
N GLY A 4 -3.00 3.90 -6.20
CA GLY A 4 -1.82 3.39 -6.91
C GLY A 4 -0.52 4.14 -6.61
N GLU A 5 -0.56 5.29 -5.93
CA GLU A 5 0.66 5.98 -5.52
C GLU A 5 1.33 5.27 -4.33
N ILE A 6 2.65 5.19 -4.38
CA ILE A 6 3.48 4.62 -3.33
C ILE A 6 4.11 5.74 -2.52
N TRP A 7 4.09 5.61 -1.20
CA TRP A 7 4.55 6.62 -0.26
C TRP A 7 5.35 6.00 0.87
N THR A 8 6.28 6.76 1.42
CA THR A 8 6.89 6.47 2.71
C THR A 8 6.05 7.08 3.83
N ILE A 9 5.74 6.29 4.85
CA ILE A 9 5.17 6.74 6.12
C ILE A 9 6.23 6.69 7.20
N GLU A 10 6.25 7.73 8.03
CA GLU A 10 7.10 7.81 9.21
C GLU A 10 6.66 6.75 10.23
N GLY A 11 7.61 5.95 10.73
CA GLY A 11 7.35 4.91 11.72
C GLY A 11 7.00 5.50 13.09
N ILE A 12 5.74 5.39 13.55
CA ILE A 12 5.32 5.85 14.87
C ILE A 12 4.84 4.67 15.73
N GLY A 13 5.77 3.99 16.39
CA GLY A 13 5.49 3.06 17.50
C GLY A 13 4.67 1.81 17.13
N ARG A 14 4.22 1.09 18.18
CA ARG A 14 3.84 -0.35 18.19
C ARG A 14 2.86 -0.85 17.11
N ALA A 15 2.09 0.00 16.44
CA ALA A 15 1.12 -0.40 15.42
C ALA A 15 1.70 -0.48 13.99
N ILE A 16 2.73 0.33 13.69
CA ILE A 16 3.29 0.47 12.32
C ILE A 16 4.80 0.17 12.31
N GLY A 17 5.46 0.14 13.48
CA GLY A 17 6.92 -0.03 13.62
C GLY A 17 7.61 1.29 13.90
N ARG A 18 8.87 1.22 14.37
CA ARG A 18 9.73 2.41 14.58
C ARG A 18 10.46 2.84 13.31
N GLU A 19 10.48 1.99 12.30
CA GLU A 19 11.13 2.25 11.02
C GLU A 19 10.12 2.81 10.02
N ASP A 20 10.63 3.63 9.10
CA ASP A 20 9.86 4.12 7.97
C ASP A 20 9.33 2.94 7.15
N ARG A 21 8.03 2.98 6.84
CA ARG A 21 7.37 1.95 6.03
C ARG A 21 7.06 2.51 4.66
N ILE A 22 7.14 1.64 3.65
CA ILE A 22 6.65 1.95 2.31
C ILE A 22 5.23 1.39 2.21
N VAL A 23 4.31 2.18 1.68
CA VAL A 23 2.90 1.82 1.56
C VAL A 23 2.33 2.24 0.22
N LEU A 24 1.33 1.51 -0.25
CA LEU A 24 0.52 1.81 -1.41
C LEU A 24 -0.81 2.45 -1.00
N ILE A 25 -1.25 3.51 -1.67
CA ILE A 25 -2.61 4.03 -1.51
C ILE A 25 -3.61 3.13 -2.24
N VAL A 26 -4.55 2.56 -1.50
CA VAL A 26 -5.61 1.68 -2.05
C VAL A 26 -7.00 2.33 -2.02
N SER A 27 -7.21 3.37 -1.22
CA SER A 27 -8.46 4.13 -1.20
C SER A 27 -8.74 4.79 -2.56
N HIS A 28 -10.01 4.85 -2.93
CA HIS A 28 -10.49 5.59 -4.09
C HIS A 28 -10.02 7.06 -4.08
N ASP A 29 -9.75 7.64 -5.26
CA ASP A 29 -9.17 8.99 -5.41
C ASP A 29 -9.98 10.08 -4.71
N ALA A 30 -11.32 10.01 -4.79
CA ALA A 30 -12.21 10.95 -4.12
C ALA A 30 -12.02 10.96 -2.59
N LEU A 31 -11.82 9.78 -1.99
CA LEU A 31 -11.56 9.64 -0.55
C LEU A 31 -10.13 10.07 -0.22
N ALA A 32 -9.14 9.59 -0.99
CA ALA A 32 -7.73 9.92 -0.77
C ALA A 32 -7.44 11.43 -0.87
N GLY A 33 -8.18 12.14 -1.73
CA GLY A 33 -8.02 13.58 -1.94
C GLY A 33 -8.65 14.47 -0.87
N SER A 34 -9.71 14.00 -0.19
CA SER A 34 -10.55 14.83 0.69
C SER A 34 -10.55 14.40 2.15
N ALA A 35 -10.36 13.11 2.44
CA ALA A 35 -10.45 12.58 3.78
C ALA A 35 -9.14 12.79 4.58
N PRO A 36 -9.23 12.99 5.92
CA PRO A 36 -8.05 13.05 6.78
C PRO A 36 -7.35 11.69 6.91
N MET A 37 -8.07 10.60 6.65
CA MET A 37 -7.57 9.23 6.69
C MET A 37 -7.52 8.65 5.27
N VAL A 38 -6.43 7.97 4.95
CA VAL A 38 -6.17 7.33 3.65
C VAL A 38 -5.95 5.84 3.89
N MET A 39 -6.62 4.99 3.09
CA MET A 39 -6.44 3.54 3.18
C MET A 39 -5.18 3.15 2.43
N VAL A 40 -4.31 2.40 3.10
CA VAL A 40 -3.02 1.99 2.57
C VAL A 40 -2.75 0.51 2.79
N ALA A 41 -1.99 -0.10 1.88
CA ALA A 41 -1.46 -1.45 2.01
C ALA A 41 0.07 -1.39 2.20
N PRO A 42 0.65 -2.12 3.16
CA PRO A 42 2.09 -2.13 3.37
C PRO A 42 2.83 -2.88 2.26
N ILE A 43 4.01 -2.35 1.92
CA ILE A 43 4.96 -2.93 0.97
C ILE A 43 6.12 -3.53 1.76
N ASP A 44 6.41 -4.80 1.50
CA ASP A 44 7.60 -5.49 1.99
C ASP A 44 8.66 -5.55 0.89
N THR A 45 9.72 -4.76 1.06
CA THR A 45 10.89 -4.75 0.17
C THR A 45 11.96 -5.75 0.58
N ALA A 46 11.88 -6.35 1.77
CA ALA A 46 12.84 -7.34 2.24
C ALA A 46 12.51 -8.75 1.73
N GLY A 47 11.30 -8.96 1.18
CA GLY A 47 10.87 -10.26 0.66
C GLY A 47 10.65 -11.31 1.76
N ALA A 48 10.43 -10.87 3.00
CA ALA A 48 10.20 -11.74 4.15
C ALA A 48 8.73 -12.18 4.27
N ALA A 49 7.82 -11.50 3.60
CA ALA A 49 6.40 -11.80 3.61
C ALA A 49 6.11 -13.17 2.97
N PRO A 50 5.27 -14.00 3.60
CA PRO A 50 4.83 -15.24 2.98
C PRO A 50 4.06 -14.95 1.69
N GLN A 51 4.28 -15.77 0.67
CA GLN A 51 3.51 -15.73 -0.56
C GLN A 51 2.14 -16.34 -0.29
N THR A 52 1.11 -15.49 -0.23
CA THR A 52 -0.29 -15.88 -0.03
C THR A 52 -1.11 -15.46 -1.24
N LEU A 53 -2.37 -15.90 -1.31
CA LEU A 53 -3.31 -15.48 -2.37
C LEU A 53 -3.50 -13.96 -2.48
N VAL A 54 -3.18 -13.22 -1.42
CA VAL A 54 -3.37 -11.76 -1.32
C VAL A 54 -2.03 -11.03 -1.15
N THR A 55 -0.92 -11.73 -1.34
CA THR A 55 0.41 -11.14 -1.44
C THR A 55 0.72 -10.90 -2.92
N VAL A 56 0.78 -9.65 -3.36
CA VAL A 56 0.98 -9.31 -4.77
C VAL A 56 2.43 -8.89 -5.02
N PRO A 57 3.19 -9.59 -5.87
CA PRO A 57 4.47 -9.09 -6.32
C PRO A 57 4.26 -7.89 -7.24
N ILE A 58 5.01 -6.81 -7.00
CA ILE A 58 5.10 -5.64 -7.87
C ILE A 58 6.51 -5.52 -8.41
N ALA A 59 6.66 -5.07 -9.66
CA ALA A 59 7.95 -4.91 -10.30
C ALA A 59 8.37 -3.43 -10.40
N ASP A 60 7.40 -2.52 -10.52
CA ASP A 60 7.60 -1.09 -10.75
C ASP A 60 6.77 -0.27 -9.73
N PRO A 61 7.29 0.80 -9.12
CA PRO A 61 8.60 1.46 -9.28
C PRO A 61 9.77 0.77 -8.58
N LEU A 62 9.51 -0.30 -7.82
CA LEU A 62 10.54 -1.08 -7.15
C LEU A 62 10.06 -2.52 -6.93
N PRO A 63 10.94 -3.53 -7.07
CA PRO A 63 10.58 -4.91 -6.77
C PRO A 63 10.21 -5.10 -5.30
N ALA A 64 8.98 -5.54 -5.02
CA ALA A 64 8.51 -5.77 -3.66
C ALA A 64 7.26 -6.65 -3.60
N LEU A 65 6.87 -7.01 -2.37
CA LEU A 65 5.64 -7.74 -2.07
C LEU A 65 4.64 -6.83 -1.39
N LEU A 66 3.46 -6.68 -1.98
CA LEU A 66 2.34 -5.95 -1.40
C LEU A 66 1.50 -6.87 -0.53
N ARG A 67 1.22 -6.45 0.70
CA ARG A 67 0.46 -7.22 1.68
C ARG A 67 -0.96 -6.70 1.81
N LEU A 68 -1.87 -7.24 1.00
CA LEU A 68 -3.28 -6.82 0.98
C LEU A 68 -4.10 -7.38 2.16
N ASP A 69 -3.53 -8.32 2.91
CA ASP A 69 -4.06 -8.81 4.19
C ASP A 69 -3.92 -7.78 5.34
N MET A 70 -3.06 -6.77 5.18
CA MET A 70 -2.74 -5.78 6.23
C MET A 70 -3.14 -4.36 5.86
N ILE A 71 -4.25 -4.20 5.14
CA ILE A 71 -4.78 -2.87 4.80
C ILE A 71 -5.15 -2.12 6.07
N THR A 72 -4.74 -0.86 6.16
CA THR A 72 -5.01 -0.02 7.32
C THR A 72 -5.26 1.43 6.91
N ALA A 73 -5.90 2.20 7.79
CA ALA A 73 -6.11 3.63 7.61
C ALA A 73 -4.99 4.42 8.29
N VAL A 74 -4.35 5.32 7.57
CA VAL A 74 -3.33 6.24 8.12
C VAL A 74 -3.76 7.69 7.95
N ARG A 75 -3.33 8.56 8.86
CA ARG A 75 -3.51 10.00 8.68
C ARG A 75 -2.74 10.47 7.44
N ARG A 76 -3.40 11.26 6.61
CA ARG A 76 -2.81 11.86 5.39
C ARG A 76 -1.47 12.54 5.66
N GLU A 77 -1.38 13.23 6.80
CA GLU A 77 -0.20 13.96 7.28
C GLU A 77 1.05 13.07 7.43
N ARG A 78 0.86 11.77 7.63
CA ARG A 78 1.96 10.80 7.84
C ARG A 78 2.60 10.32 6.54
N LEU A 79 1.96 10.53 5.39
CA LEU A 79 2.50 10.19 4.08
C LEU A 79 3.48 11.30 3.68
N ARG A 80 4.78 11.01 3.78
CA ARG A 80 5.85 12.01 3.65
C ARG A 80 6.38 12.10 2.22
N THR A 81 6.99 11.01 1.75
CA THR A 81 7.80 11.00 0.54
C THR A 81 7.13 10.13 -0.52
N PRO A 82 6.73 10.69 -1.68
CA PRO A 82 6.26 9.88 -2.80
C PRO A 82 7.41 9.05 -3.36
N ARG A 83 7.14 7.78 -3.65
CA ARG A 83 8.11 6.80 -4.20
C ARG A 83 7.79 6.37 -5.62
N GLY A 84 6.74 6.92 -6.21
CA GLY A 84 6.27 6.59 -7.54
C GLY A 84 4.84 6.08 -7.50
N ARG A 85 4.46 5.34 -8.54
CA ARG A 85 3.13 4.80 -8.74
C ARG A 85 3.26 3.44 -9.41
N LEU A 86 2.33 2.53 -9.09
CA LEU A 86 2.25 1.25 -9.78
C LEU A 86 2.05 1.43 -11.29
N SER A 87 2.64 0.52 -12.04
CA SER A 87 2.30 0.33 -13.44
C SER A 87 0.82 -0.07 -13.57
N PRO A 88 0.17 0.14 -14.74
CA PRO A 88 -1.21 -0.32 -14.95
C PRO A 88 -1.39 -1.83 -14.74
N GLU A 89 -0.38 -2.63 -15.12
CA GLU A 89 -0.38 -4.08 -14.96
C GLU A 89 -0.31 -4.50 -13.49
N ASP A 90 0.58 -3.88 -12.71
CA ASP A 90 0.66 -4.12 -11.26
C ASP A 90 -0.60 -3.62 -10.55
N GLN A 91 -1.18 -2.50 -11.00
CA GLN A 91 -2.44 -1.99 -10.48
C GLN A 91 -3.59 -2.99 -10.71
N GLU A 92 -3.67 -3.62 -11.88
CA GLU A 92 -4.69 -4.64 -12.17
C GLU A 92 -4.55 -5.87 -11.26
N ARG A 93 -3.32 -6.37 -11.06
CA ARG A 93 -3.05 -7.47 -10.12
C ARG A 93 -3.49 -7.14 -8.69
N VAL A 94 -3.17 -5.92 -8.24
CA VAL A 94 -3.58 -5.43 -6.92
C VAL A 94 -5.10 -5.39 -6.81
N ASP A 95 -5.79 -4.94 -7.85
CA ASP A 95 -7.25 -4.83 -7.85
C ASP A 95 -7.94 -6.19 -7.80
N ILE A 96 -7.40 -7.19 -8.50
CA ILE A 96 -7.90 -8.57 -8.43
C ILE A 96 -7.69 -9.13 -7.02
N ALA A 97 -6.46 -9.03 -6.51
CA ALA A 97 -6.13 -9.59 -5.19
C ALA A 97 -6.87 -8.87 -4.05
N LEU A 98 -7.18 -7.58 -4.19
CA LEU A 98 -7.98 -6.83 -3.21
C LEU A 98 -9.42 -7.32 -3.15
N ARG A 99 -10.01 -7.66 -4.31
CA ARG A 99 -11.34 -8.29 -4.36
C ARG A 99 -11.32 -9.66 -3.72
N THR A 100 -10.32 -10.49 -4.04
CA THR A 100 -10.11 -11.79 -3.39
C THR A 100 -9.93 -11.68 -1.88
N ALA A 101 -9.19 -10.69 -1.40
CA ALA A 101 -8.96 -10.47 0.04
C ALA A 101 -10.24 -10.12 0.81
N LEU A 102 -11.23 -9.56 0.12
CA LEU A 102 -12.49 -9.09 0.70
C LEU A 102 -13.69 -9.95 0.30
N ASP A 103 -13.46 -11.04 -0.44
CA ASP A 103 -14.49 -11.93 -0.99
C ASP A 103 -15.56 -11.16 -1.83
N LEU A 104 -15.08 -10.33 -2.76
CA LEU A 104 -15.88 -9.45 -3.64
C LEU A 104 -15.82 -9.82 -5.12
#